data_AF-A0A7W0VZP3-F1
#
_entry.id   AF-A0A7W0VZP3-F1
#
_cell.length_a   1.000
_cell.length_b   1.000
_cell.length_c   1.000
_cell.angle_alpha   90.00
_cell.angle_beta   90.00
_cell.angle_gamma   90.00
#
_symmetry.space_group_name_H-M   'P 1'
#
loop_
_entity.id
_entity.type
_entity.pdbx_description
1 polymer ?
#
loop_
_entity_poly.entity_id
_entity_poly.type
_entity_poly.pdbx_seq_one_letter_code
_entity_poly.pdbx_strand_id
1 'polypeptide(L)' 'MSTQTEVSKETLLAELTAEHRRLDEQVQILERRRSLTAAEQVEISRLKKQKLLTKDRIARLA' A
#
# COMPACT_ATOMS: atom_id res chain seq x y z
N MET A 1 6.54 -9.79 28.80
CA MET A 1 7.17 -9.76 27.46
C MET A 1 6.12 -9.83 26.34
N SER A 2 5.05 -10.64 26.47
CA SER A 2 4.04 -10.83 25.40
C SER A 2 3.26 -9.58 24.99
N THR A 3 3.05 -8.61 25.88
CA THR A 3 2.29 -7.38 25.58
C THR A 3 3.03 -6.41 24.66
N GLN A 4 4.37 -6.37 24.70
CA GLN A 4 5.19 -5.48 23.87
C GLN A 4 5.15 -5.90 22.39
N THR A 5 5.15 -7.21 22.13
CA THR A 5 5.12 -7.78 20.77
C THR A 5 3.77 -7.58 20.10
N GLU A 6 2.67 -7.76 20.83
CA GLU A 6 1.30 -7.55 20.32
C GLU A 6 1.06 -6.07 19.95
N VAL A 7 1.45 -5.13 20.82
CA VAL A 7 1.34 -3.68 20.54
C VAL A 7 2.18 -3.27 19.33
N SER A 8 3.37 -3.87 19.17
CA SER A 8 4.24 -3.61 18.01
C SER A 8 3.61 -4.13 16.72
N LYS A 9 2.92 -5.26 16.78
CA LYS A 9 2.24 -5.90 15.65
C LYS A 9 1.01 -5.09 15.20
N GLU A 10 0.20 -4.62 16.16
CA GLU A 10 -0.96 -3.75 15.90
C GLU A 10 -0.54 -2.42 15.28
N THR A 11 0.54 -1.81 15.81
CA THR A 11 1.10 -0.56 15.27
C THR A 11 1.56 -0.77 13.82
N LEU A 12 2.32 -1.84 13.56
CA LEU A 12 2.78 -2.17 12.22
C LEU A 12 1.62 -2.46 11.24
N LEU A 13 0.57 -3.12 11.71
CA LEU A 13 -0.62 -3.39 10.91
C LEU A 13 -1.35 -2.09 10.54
N ALA A 14 -1.46 -1.15 11.47
CA ALA A 14 -2.04 0.17 11.23
C ALA A 14 -1.23 0.97 10.20
N GLU A 15 0.10 0.98 10.32
CA GLU A 15 1.01 1.64 9.38
C GLU A 15 0.89 1.05 7.97
N LEU A 16 0.93 -0.27 7.85
CA LEU A 16 0.80 -0.94 6.55
C LEU A 16 -0.57 -0.70 5.92
N THR A 17 -1.63 -0.66 6.73
CA THR A 17 -2.99 -0.35 6.25
C THR A 17 -3.08 1.09 5.74
N ALA A 18 -2.49 2.05 6.45
CA ALA A 18 -2.41 3.45 6.01
C ALA A 18 -1.63 3.58 4.70
N GLU A 19 -0.49 2.90 4.59
CA GLU A 19 0.31 2.89 3.36
C GLU A 19 -0.43 2.24 2.19
N HIS A 20 -1.10 1.11 2.41
CA HIS A 20 -1.90 0.45 1.38
C HIS A 20 -3.01 1.38 0.85
N ARG A 21 -3.69 2.10 1.75
CA ARG A 21 -4.71 3.09 1.37
C ARG A 21 -4.11 4.25 0.58
N ARG A 22 -2.97 4.79 1.02
CA ARG A 22 -2.27 5.87 0.31
C ARG A 22 -1.82 5.45 -1.09
N LEU A 23 -1.34 4.22 -1.26
CA LEU A 23 -0.97 3.67 -2.56
C LEU A 23 -2.19 3.53 -3.47
N ASP A 24 -3.32 3.09 -2.93
CA ASP A 24 -4.57 3.00 -3.68
C ASP A 24 -5.07 4.37 -4.16
N GLU A 25 -5.06 5.37 -3.28
CA GLU A 25 -5.46 6.75 -3.62
C GLU A 25 -4.58 7.32 -4.75
N GLN A 26 -3.26 7.07 -4.72
CA GLN A 26 -2.35 7.50 -5.79
C GLN A 26 -2.64 6.80 -7.13
N VAL A 27 -2.90 5.50 -7.11
CA VAL A 27 -3.31 4.76 -8.31
C VAL A 27 -4.60 5.33 -8.88
N GLN A 28 -5.61 5.57 -8.05
CA GLN A 28 -6.89 6.13 -8.49
C GLN A 28 -6.75 7.53 -9.10
N ILE A 29 -5.90 8.39 -8.53
CA ILE A 29 -5.65 9.74 -9.07
C ILE A 29 -5.07 9.65 -10.49
N LEU A 30 -4.12 8.73 -10.72
CA LEU A 30 -3.52 8.55 -12.04
C LEU A 30 -4.50 7.90 -13.01
N GLU A 31 -5.25 6.87 -12.59
CA GLU A 31 -6.22 6.17 -13.44
C GLU A 31 -7.40 7.05 -13.89
N ARG A 32 -7.73 8.11 -13.14
CA ARG A 32 -8.76 9.10 -13.53
C ARG A 32 -8.32 10.01 -14.68
N ARG A 33 -7.05 10.01 -15.06
CA ARG A 33 -6.55 10.83 -16.17
C ARG A 33 -7.03 10.25 -17.50
N ARG A 34 -7.52 11.11 -18.38
CA ARG A 34 -8.04 10.72 -19.72
C ARG A 34 -6.98 10.03 -20.59
N SER A 35 -5.72 10.36 -20.39
CA SER A 35 -4.58 9.76 -21.08
C SER A 35 -3.37 9.79 -20.15
N LEU A 36 -2.57 8.73 -20.20
CA LEU A 36 -1.37 8.60 -19.39
C LEU A 36 -0.13 8.75 -20.26
N THR A 37 0.85 9.52 -19.77
CA THR A 37 2.20 9.50 -20.34
C THR A 37 2.86 8.15 -20.09
N ALA A 38 3.90 7.81 -20.86
CA ALA A 38 4.67 6.59 -20.63
C ALA A 38 5.24 6.52 -19.20
N ALA A 39 5.67 7.65 -18.65
CA ALA A 39 6.15 7.75 -17.27
C ALA A 39 5.04 7.42 -16.26
N GLU A 40 3.82 7.92 -16.49
CA GLU A 40 2.68 7.66 -15.60
C GLU A 40 2.22 6.20 -15.68
N GLN A 41 2.32 5.54 -16.84
CA GLN A 41 2.02 4.11 -16.98
C GLN A 41 3.00 3.25 -16.18
N VAL A 42 4.29 3.60 -16.22
CA VAL A 42 5.32 2.97 -15.40
C VAL A 42 5.05 3.21 -13.91
N GLU A 43 4.66 4.42 -13.54
CA GLU A 43 4.37 4.78 -12.16
C GLU A 43 3.13 4.03 -11.62
N ILE A 44 2.04 3.91 -12.40
CA ILE A 44 0.88 3.09 -12.02
C ILE A 44 1.31 1.63 -11.79
N SER A 45 2.13 1.07 -12.68
CA SER A 45 2.61 -0.31 -12.57
C SER A 45 3.43 -0.51 -11.29
N ARG A 46 4.29 0.47 -10.96
CA ARG A 46 5.07 0.51 -9.73
C ARG A 46 4.18 0.59 -8.50
N LEU A 47 3.23 1.53 -8.47
CA LEU A 47 2.31 1.74 -7.35
C LEU A 47 1.43 0.50 -7.10
N LYS A 48 0.91 -0.14 -8.17
CA LYS A 48 0.16 -1.40 -8.07
C LYS A 48 0.99 -2.53 -7.47
N LYS A 49 2.26 -2.65 -7.87
CA LYS A 49 3.19 -3.63 -7.29
C LYS A 49 3.44 -3.35 -5.81
N GLN A 50 3.68 -2.09 -5.43
CA GLN A 50 3.84 -1.71 -4.02
C GLN A 50 2.58 -2.02 -3.21
N LYS A 51 1.41 -1.70 -3.75
CA LYS A 51 0.11 -1.99 -3.11
C LYS A 51 -0.06 -3.49 -2.87
N LEU A 52 0.25 -4.34 -3.86
CA LEU A 52 0.20 -5.79 -3.71
C LEU A 52 1.14 -6.28 -2.59
N LEU A 53 2.40 -5.83 -2.59
CA LEU A 53 3.36 -6.21 -1.55
C LEU A 53 2.93 -5.77 -0.15
N THR A 54 2.34 -4.58 -0.02
CA THR A 54 1.82 -4.08 1.25
C THR A 54 0.61 -4.90 1.70
N LYS A 55 -0.31 -5.24 0.79
CA LYS A 55 -1.44 -6.14 1.06
C LYS A 55 -0.95 -7.51 1.55
N ASP A 56 0.06 -8.08 0.91
CA ASP A 56 0.64 -9.37 1.31
C ASP A 56 1.31 -9.31 2.69
N ARG A 57 1.90 -8.17 3.06
CA ARG A 57 2.46 -7.95 4.40
C ARG A 57 1.36 -7.87 5.45
N ILE A 58 0.28 -7.13 5.17
CA ILE A 58 -0.91 -7.07 6.03
C ILE A 58 -1.46 -8.48 6.24
N ALA A 59 -1.64 -9.26 5.18
CA ALA A 59 -2.19 -10.62 5.25
C ALA A 59 -1.32 -11.61 6.05
N ARG A 60 -0.02 -11.34 6.20
CA ARG A 60 0.88 -12.14 7.07
C ARG A 60 0.86 -11.69 8.53
N LEU A 61 0.35 -10.49 8.81
CA LEU A 61 0.30 -9.91 10.14
C LEU A 61 -1.10 -9.95 10.75
N ALA A 62 -2.16 -9.87 9.96
CA ALA A 62 -3.54 -10.06 10.40
C ALA A 62 -3.79 -11.53 10.77
#